data_AF-A0A534STH6-F1
#
_entry.id   AF-A0A534STH6-F1
#
_cell.length_a   1.000
_cell.length_b   1.000
_cell.length_c   1.000
_cell.angle_alpha   90.00
_cell.angle_beta   90.00
_cell.angle_gamma   90.00
#
_symmetry.space_group_name_H-M   'P 1'
#
loop_
_entity.id
_entity.type
_entity.pdbx_description
1 polymer ?
#
loop_
_entity_poly.entity_id
_entity_poly.type
_entity_poly.pdbx_seq_one_letter_code
_entity_poly.pdbx_strand_id
1 'polypeptide(L)'
;MRVEPAAHEVHVDLGARSYPVVIGAGLLAEVGPRLAAAGYRGRCALVTSERVGALYREPVAASLGQAGFAPVAVEIPDGEEHK
;
A
#
# COMPACT_ATOMS: atom_id res chain seq x y z
N MET A 1 -26.33 11.02 0.67
CA MET A 1 -25.38 10.05 0.10
C MET A 1 -24.23 10.86 -0.49
N ARG A 2 -23.07 10.94 0.18
CA ARG A 2 -21.89 11.59 -0.42
C ARG A 2 -21.35 10.62 -1.47
N VAL A 3 -21.25 11.10 -2.70
CA VAL A 3 -20.46 10.40 -3.73
C VAL A 3 -19.01 10.65 -3.33
N GLU A 4 -18.35 9.65 -2.77
CA GLU A 4 -16.91 9.69 -2.56
C GLU A 4 -16.27 9.83 -3.95
N PRO A 5 -15.41 10.84 -4.19
CA PRO A 5 -14.79 10.99 -5.50
C PRO A 5 -14.00 9.74 -5.82
N ALA A 6 -14.10 9.27 -7.06
CA ALA A 6 -13.23 8.22 -7.59
C ALA A 6 -11.76 8.60 -7.34
N ALA A 7 -10.92 7.61 -7.06
CA ALA A 7 -9.51 7.83 -6.80
C ALA A 7 -8.86 8.69 -7.88
N HIS A 8 -8.16 9.75 -7.48
CA HIS A 8 -7.42 10.64 -8.37
C HIS A 8 -6.00 10.12 -8.54
N GLU A 9 -5.47 10.17 -9.77
CA GLU A 9 -4.11 9.74 -10.07
C GLU A 9 -3.27 10.91 -10.56
N VAL A 10 -2.09 11.07 -9.96
CA VAL A 10 -1.06 12.04 -10.34
C VAL A 10 0.11 11.26 -10.93
N HIS A 11 0.48 11.56 -12.18
CA HIS A 11 1.66 10.98 -12.80
C HIS A 11 2.91 11.79 -12.43
N VAL A 12 3.94 11.11 -11.92
CA VAL A 12 5.22 11.74 -11.55
C VAL A 12 6.25 11.44 -12.64
N ASP A 13 6.59 12.44 -13.45
CA ASP A 13 7.53 12.32 -14.57
C ASP A 13 8.99 12.30 -14.10
N LEU A 14 9.61 11.11 -14.11
CA LEU A 14 11.03 10.87 -13.75
C LEU A 14 11.77 10.06 -14.83
N GLY A 15 11.30 10.13 -16.08
CA GLY A 15 11.81 9.36 -17.22
C GLY A 15 11.51 7.86 -17.07
N ALA A 16 12.55 7.02 -17.11
CA ALA A 16 12.38 5.57 -16.95
C ALA A 16 11.89 5.13 -15.56
N ARG A 17 11.86 6.04 -14.58
CA ARG A 17 11.40 5.80 -13.20
C ARG A 17 10.07 6.50 -12.91
N SER A 18 9.33 6.92 -13.94
CA SER A 18 8.03 7.57 -13.74
C SER A 18 7.04 6.60 -13.11
N TYR A 19 6.19 7.09 -12.21
CA TYR A 19 5.21 6.26 -11.50
C TYR A 19 3.93 7.04 -11.17
N PRO A 20 2.79 6.36 -11.03
CA PRO A 20 1.55 6.98 -10.58
C PRO A 20 1.48 7.09 -9.06
N VAL A 21 0.91 8.19 -8.58
CA VAL A 21 0.49 8.38 -7.18
C VAL A 21 -1.04 8.44 -7.16
N VAL A 22 -1.65 7.53 -6.42
CA VAL A 22 -3.11 7.40 -6.33
C VAL A 22 -3.59 7.96 -5.00
N ILE A 23 -4.58 8.87 -5.05
CA ILE A 23 -5.10 9.61 -3.90
C ILE A 23 -6.62 9.43 -3.85
N GLY A 24 -7.13 8.91 -2.74
CA GLY A 24 -8.55 8.63 -2.58
C GLY A 24 -8.86 7.99 -1.23
N ALA A 25 -10.15 7.97 -0.88
CA ALA A 25 -10.64 7.29 0.30
C ALA A 25 -10.67 5.76 0.08
N GLY A 26 -10.43 4.97 1.13
CA GLY A 26 -10.59 3.52 1.09
C GLY A 26 -9.49 2.72 0.35
N LEU A 27 -8.44 3.37 -0.15
CA LEU A 27 -7.43 2.75 -1.01
C LEU A 27 -6.63 1.60 -0.37
N LEU A 28 -6.61 1.48 0.97
CA LEU A 28 -5.91 0.37 1.62
C LEU A 28 -6.47 -1.01 1.21
N ALA A 29 -7.78 -1.10 0.95
CA ALA A 29 -8.41 -2.32 0.47
C ALA A 29 -8.03 -2.66 -0.98
N GLU A 30 -7.49 -1.69 -1.74
CA GLU A 30 -7.12 -1.85 -3.15
C GLU A 30 -5.62 -2.13 -3.37
N VAL A 31 -4.80 -2.16 -2.31
CA VAL A 31 -3.34 -2.34 -2.42
C VAL A 31 -2.97 -3.62 -3.18
N GLY A 32 -3.53 -4.76 -2.78
CA GLY A 32 -3.31 -6.04 -3.44
C GLY A 32 -3.72 -6.04 -4.92
N PRO A 33 -4.99 -5.71 -5.25
CA PRO A 33 -5.45 -5.63 -6.63
C PRO A 33 -4.61 -4.71 -7.51
N ARG A 34 -4.17 -3.54 -7.01
CA ARG A 34 -3.35 -2.60 -7.76
C ARG A 34 -1.94 -3.13 -8.03
N LEU A 35 -1.29 -3.75 -7.04
CA LEU A 35 0.01 -4.39 -7.23
C LEU A 35 -0.10 -5.59 -8.20
N ALA A 36 -1.19 -6.35 -8.12
CA ALA A 36 -1.45 -7.42 -9.07
C ALA A 36 -1.66 -6.88 -10.50
N ALA A 37 -2.42 -5.79 -10.67
CA ALA A 37 -2.59 -5.15 -11.97
C ALA A 37 -1.26 -4.63 -12.55
N ALA A 38 -0.35 -4.17 -11.69
CA ALA A 38 1.01 -3.76 -12.06
C ALA A 38 1.98 -4.93 -12.35
N GLY A 39 1.52 -6.18 -12.28
CA GLY A 39 2.32 -7.37 -12.63
C GLY A 39 3.10 -8.01 -11.48
N TYR A 40 3.02 -7.49 -10.26
CA TYR A 40 3.69 -8.09 -9.09
C TYR A 40 2.95 -9.30 -8.55
N ARG A 41 3.66 -10.32 -8.07
CA ARG A 41 3.06 -11.53 -7.46
C ARG A 41 3.99 -12.10 -6.39
N GLY A 42 3.45 -12.99 -5.55
CA GLY A 42 4.25 -13.83 -4.65
C GLY A 42 4.49 -13.22 -3.27
N ARG A 43 5.66 -13.50 -2.69
CA ARG A 43 6.03 -13.06 -1.34
C ARG A 43 6.42 -11.58 -1.34
N CYS A 44 5.96 -10.83 -0.35
CA CYS A 44 6.37 -9.44 -0.14
C CYS A 44 6.60 -9.16 1.35
N ALA A 45 7.41 -8.15 1.65
CA ALA A 45 7.56 -7.64 3.00
C ALA A 45 6.62 -6.43 3.18
N LEU A 46 5.86 -6.42 4.27
CA LEU A 46 5.06 -5.28 4.72
C LEU A 46 5.80 -4.63 5.89
N VAL A 47 6.55 -3.57 5.61
CA VAL A 47 7.37 -2.88 6.61
C VAL A 47 6.63 -1.65 7.12
N THR A 48 6.53 -1.49 8.44
CA THR A 48 5.84 -0.37 9.09
C THR A 48 6.45 -0.07 10.46
N SER A 49 6.15 1.09 11.03
CA SER A 49 6.43 1.36 12.45
C SER A 49 5.34 0.82 13.37
N GLU A 50 5.59 0.75 14.68
CA GLU A 50 4.63 0.22 15.68
C GLU A 50 3.28 0.97 15.65
N ARG A 51 3.29 2.31 15.78
CA ARG A 51 2.05 3.12 15.80
C ARG A 51 1.26 3.03 14.49
N VAL A 52 1.95 3.06 13.35
CA VAL A 52 1.30 2.97 12.03
C VAL A 52 0.79 1.55 11.80
N GLY A 53 1.57 0.54 12.21
CA GLY A 53 1.23 -0.87 12.09
C GLY A 53 -0.04 -1.21 12.87
N ALA A 54 -0.18 -0.70 14.09
CA ALA A 54 -1.36 -0.88 14.91
C ALA A 54 -2.66 -0.40 14.24
N LEU A 55 -2.58 0.60 13.34
CA LEU A 55 -3.74 1.19 12.68
C LEU A 55 -4.01 0.59 11.29
N TYR A 56 -2.98 0.27 10.51
CA TYR A 56 -3.12 0.01 9.07
C TYR A 56 -2.57 -1.32 8.58
N ARG A 57 -1.84 -2.08 9.41
CA ARG A 57 -1.20 -3.34 8.98
C ARG A 57 -2.23 -4.36 8.52
N GLU A 58 -3.29 -4.56 9.29
CA GLU A 58 -4.32 -5.57 8.99
C GLU A 58 -5.00 -5.32 7.63
N PRO A 59 -5.58 -4.14 7.34
CA PRO A 59 -6.31 -3.95 6.09
C PRO A 59 -5.41 -4.09 4.86
N VAL A 60 -4.14 -3.68 4.97
CA VAL A 60 -3.16 -3.85 3.90
C VAL A 60 -2.78 -5.32 3.71
N ALA A 61 -2.49 -6.04 4.79
CA ALA A 61 -2.17 -7.47 4.73
C ALA A 61 -3.34 -8.29 4.18
N ALA A 62 -4.57 -7.96 4.56
CA ALA A 62 -5.78 -8.58 4.05
C ALA A 62 -5.94 -8.35 2.53
N SER A 63 -5.81 -7.10 2.08
CA SER A 63 -5.86 -6.74 0.65
C SER A 63 -4.82 -7.51 -0.17
N LEU A 64 -3.57 -7.57 0.33
CA LEU A 64 -2.48 -8.32 -0.29
C LEU A 64 -2.81 -9.83 -0.36
N GLY A 65 -3.24 -10.43 0.74
CA GLY A 65 -3.59 -11.85 0.80
C GLY A 65 -4.72 -12.22 -0.15
N GLN A 66 -5.77 -11.40 -0.22
CA GLN A 66 -6.90 -11.59 -1.15
C GLN A 66 -6.47 -11.54 -2.63
N ALA A 67 -5.43 -10.77 -2.94
CA ALA A 67 -4.84 -10.70 -4.27
C ALA A 67 -3.79 -11.80 -4.55
N GLY A 68 -3.63 -12.77 -3.65
CA GLY A 68 -2.73 -13.92 -3.83
C GLY A 68 -1.26 -13.65 -3.47
N PHE A 69 -0.97 -12.57 -2.75
CA PHE A 69 0.35 -12.33 -2.18
C PHE A 69 0.53 -13.08 -0.86
N ALA A 70 1.79 -13.30 -0.47
CA ALA A 70 2.16 -13.81 0.84
C ALA A 70 2.96 -12.74 1.60
N PRO A 71 2.29 -11.76 2.23
CA PRO A 71 2.94 -10.68 2.95
C PRO A 71 3.55 -11.18 4.27
N VAL A 72 4.78 -10.73 4.56
CA VAL A 72 5.46 -10.92 5.85
C VAL A 72 5.59 -9.55 6.51
N ALA A 73 4.95 -9.35 7.65
CA ALA A 73 5.02 -8.09 8.38
C ALA A 73 6.35 -7.94 9.12
N VAL A 74 6.95 -6.76 9.02
CA VAL A 74 8.15 -6.35 9.75
C VAL A 74 7.84 -5.02 10.43
N GLU A 75 7.87 -5.02 11.76
CA GLU A 75 7.63 -3.84 12.58
C GLU A 75 8.97 -3.27 13.07
N ILE A 76 9.11 -1.95 12.96
CA ILE A 76 10.29 -1.19 13.38
C ILE A 76 9.85 -0.22 14.49
N PRO A 77 10.67 0.01 15.54
CA PRO A 77 10.36 1.03 16.54
C PRO A 77 10.12 2.41 15.92
N ASP A 78 9.20 3.19 16.48
CA ASP A 78 8.96 4.57 16.05
C ASP A 78 10.16 5.48 16.40
N GLY A 79 10.53 6.40 15.50
CA GLY A 79 11.56 7.44 15.76
C GLY A 79 12.43 7.74 14.54
N GLU A 80 12.83 8.99 14.34
CA GLU A 80 13.75 9.37 13.24
C GLU A 80 15.15 8.74 13.40
N GLU A 81 15.51 8.37 14.63
CA GLU A 81 16.74 7.63 14.95
C GLU A 81 16.77 6.21 14.35
N HIS A 82 15.65 5.71 13.84
CA HIS A 82 15.50 4.41 13.20
C HIS A 82 15.32 4.48 11.67
N LYS A 83 15.53 5.65 11.06
CA LYS A 83 15.32 5.91 9.62
C LYS A 83 16.54 5.59 8.77
#